data_AF-A0A2A4JJS7-F1
#
_entry.id   AF-A0A2A4JJS7-F1
#
_cell.length_a   1.000
_cell.length_b   1.000
_cell.length_c   1.000
_cell.angle_alpha   90.00
_cell.angle_beta   90.00
_cell.angle_gamma   90.00
#
_symmetry.space_group_name_H-M   'P 1'
#
loop_
_entity.id
_entity.type
_entity.pdbx_description
1 polymer ?
#
loop_
_entity_poly.entity_id
_entity_poly.type
_entity_poly.pdbx_seq_one_letter_code
_entity_poly.pdbx_strand_id
1 'polypeptide(L)'
;MRFFVHKVQHLKNEMKLILVAIAIYLACAYAEEYPNKYDNMNLDEVLGNKRLLNGYMKCALDQGPCTAEGRDLKYYISDGLKTGCSKCTARQRQGIKKVMTHLIKNEPGFWKQAVDKYDPDRIYTKMMKLILVAIAIYLACAYAEEYPNKYDNMNLDEVLGNKRLLNGYMKCALDQGPCTAEGRDLKYYISDGLKTGCSKCTARQRQGIKKVMTHLIKNEPGFWKQAVDKYDPDRIYTKMYEKE
;
A
#
# COMPACT_ATOMS: atom_id res chain seq x y z
N MET A 1 -4.65 43.49 -12.06
CA MET A 1 -5.77 42.75 -11.42
C MET A 1 -5.45 41.29 -11.07
N ARG A 2 -4.82 40.47 -11.93
CA ARG A 2 -4.52 39.04 -11.64
C ARG A 2 -3.65 38.79 -10.39
N PHE A 3 -2.68 39.66 -10.11
CA PHE A 3 -1.82 39.56 -8.91
C PHE A 3 -2.57 39.74 -7.58
N PHE A 4 -3.59 40.60 -7.56
CA PHE A 4 -4.37 40.90 -6.35
C PHE A 4 -5.34 39.76 -6.01
N VAL A 5 -5.95 39.15 -7.04
CA VAL A 5 -6.83 37.98 -6.91
C VAL A 5 -6.08 36.77 -6.35
N HIS A 6 -4.84 36.55 -6.80
CA HIS A 6 -4.01 35.43 -6.32
C HIS A 6 -3.61 35.59 -4.84
N LYS A 7 -3.29 36.82 -4.41
CA LYS A 7 -2.90 37.13 -3.02
C LYS A 7 -4.09 37.02 -2.05
N VAL A 8 -5.28 37.45 -2.48
CA VAL A 8 -6.53 37.30 -1.70
C VAL A 8 -6.93 35.82 -1.59
N GLN A 9 -6.73 35.02 -2.65
CA GLN A 9 -7.00 33.58 -2.62
C GLN A 9 -6.03 32.84 -1.68
N HIS A 10 -4.75 33.24 -1.68
CA HIS A 10 -3.75 32.72 -0.75
C HIS A 10 -4.11 33.03 0.71
N LEU A 11 -4.48 34.28 1.02
CA LEU A 11 -4.89 34.68 2.38
C LEU A 11 -6.16 33.97 2.85
N LYS A 12 -7.13 33.71 1.95
CA LYS A 12 -8.33 32.90 2.26
C LYS A 12 -7.98 31.45 2.57
N ASN A 13 -7.00 30.87 1.88
CA ASN A 13 -6.57 29.50 2.12
C ASN A 13 -5.79 29.37 3.43
N GLU A 14 -4.88 30.30 3.73
CA GLU A 14 -4.17 30.37 5.03
C GLU A 14 -5.15 30.54 6.20
N MET A 15 -6.13 31.44 6.08
CA MET A 15 -7.16 31.66 7.10
C MET A 15 -8.04 30.42 7.29
N LYS A 16 -8.40 29.71 6.21
CA LYS A 16 -9.09 28.41 6.30
C LYS A 16 -8.23 27.36 7.01
N LEU A 17 -6.93 27.33 6.73
CA LEU A 17 -5.99 26.39 7.36
C LEU A 17 -5.90 26.63 8.88
N ILE A 18 -5.81 27.90 9.29
CA ILE A 18 -5.78 28.30 10.70
C ILE A 18 -7.11 27.95 11.39
N LEU A 19 -8.25 28.21 10.75
CA LEU A 19 -9.56 27.86 11.31
C LEU A 19 -9.75 26.35 11.45
N VAL A 20 -9.26 25.55 10.48
CA VAL A 20 -9.24 24.08 10.58
C VAL A 20 -8.33 23.62 11.71
N ALA A 21 -7.14 24.20 11.85
CA ALA A 21 -6.20 23.87 12.93
C ALA A 21 -6.77 24.20 14.32
N ILE A 22 -7.46 25.34 14.47
CA ILE A 22 -8.15 25.72 15.70
C ILE A 22 -9.31 24.76 15.98
N ALA A 23 -10.10 24.40 14.97
CA ALA A 23 -11.20 23.44 15.13
C ALA A 23 -10.70 22.05 15.55
N ILE A 24 -9.57 21.60 14.98
CA ILE A 24 -8.90 20.35 15.38
C ILE A 24 -8.37 20.45 16.82
N TYR A 25 -7.71 21.56 17.17
CA TYR A 25 -7.21 21.78 18.54
C TYR A 25 -8.34 21.77 19.57
N LEU A 26 -9.45 22.47 19.30
CA LEU A 26 -10.63 22.47 20.17
C LEU A 26 -11.29 21.09 20.25
N ALA A 27 -11.39 20.35 19.13
CA ALA A 27 -11.90 18.98 19.13
C ALA A 27 -11.02 18.02 19.97
N CYS A 28 -9.70 18.21 19.93
CA CYS A 28 -8.76 17.44 20.75
C CYS A 28 -8.79 17.84 22.23
N ALA A 29 -9.03 19.13 22.55
CA ALA A 29 -9.03 19.64 23.93
C ALA A 29 -10.27 19.22 24.74
N TYR A 30 -11.38 18.87 24.08
CA TYR A 30 -12.64 18.45 24.72
C TYR A 30 -12.97 16.97 24.51
N ALA A 31 -11.96 16.13 24.24
CA ALA A 31 -12.18 14.69 24.17
C ALA A 31 -12.53 14.14 25.57
N GLU A 32 -13.80 13.79 25.81
CA GLU A 32 -14.23 13.06 27.00
C GLU A 32 -13.55 11.69 27.04
N GLU A 33 -12.62 11.46 27.98
CA GLU A 33 -11.99 10.15 28.17
C GLU A 33 -12.87 9.20 28.99
N TYR A 34 -12.71 7.90 28.75
CA TYR A 34 -13.30 6.89 29.65
C TYR A 34 -12.67 6.95 31.04
N PRO A 35 -13.38 6.54 32.11
CA PRO A 35 -12.84 6.53 33.46
C PRO A 35 -11.50 5.79 33.54
N ASN A 36 -10.46 6.46 34.04
CA ASN A 36 -9.09 5.96 34.08
C ASN A 36 -8.70 5.27 35.41
N LYS A 37 -9.66 5.11 36.33
CA LYS A 37 -9.46 4.50 37.67
C LYS A 37 -8.89 3.08 37.64
N TYR A 38 -8.95 2.39 36.50
CA TYR A 38 -8.44 1.03 36.32
C TYR A 38 -7.31 0.93 35.29
N ASP A 39 -6.71 2.06 34.89
CA ASP A 39 -5.60 2.08 33.92
C ASP A 39 -4.35 1.31 34.39
N ASN A 40 -4.22 1.15 35.72
CA ASN A 40 -3.13 0.41 36.37
C ASN A 40 -3.51 -1.03 36.79
N MET A 41 -4.63 -1.57 36.28
CA MET A 41 -5.01 -2.95 36.54
C MET A 41 -3.95 -3.93 36.00
N ASN A 42 -3.59 -4.94 36.80
CA ASN A 42 -2.60 -5.93 36.41
C ASN A 42 -3.19 -6.96 35.43
N LEU A 43 -3.10 -6.66 34.14
CA LEU A 43 -3.57 -7.56 33.08
C LEU A 43 -2.80 -8.88 33.00
N ASP A 44 -1.55 -8.93 33.45
CA ASP A 44 -0.77 -10.18 33.41
C ASP A 44 -1.30 -11.21 34.40
N GLU A 45 -1.71 -10.77 35.59
CA GLU A 45 -2.33 -11.63 36.58
C GLU A 45 -3.67 -12.18 36.07
N VAL A 46 -4.52 -11.31 35.50
CA VAL A 46 -5.83 -11.71 34.97
C VAL A 46 -5.67 -12.68 33.79
N LEU A 47 -4.81 -12.37 32.83
CA LEU A 47 -4.59 -13.20 31.63
C LEU A 47 -3.80 -14.47 31.94
N GLY A 48 -2.94 -14.47 32.97
CA GLY A 48 -2.18 -15.63 33.42
C GLY A 48 -2.99 -16.61 34.27
N ASN A 49 -4.13 -16.17 34.84
CA ASN A 49 -4.96 -16.98 35.71
C ASN A 49 -6.30 -17.33 35.06
N LYS A 50 -6.45 -18.59 34.60
CA LYS A 50 -7.67 -19.09 33.96
C LYS A 50 -8.94 -18.86 34.78
N ARG A 51 -8.87 -18.93 36.12
CA ARG A 51 -10.05 -18.68 36.98
C ARG A 51 -10.47 -17.21 36.91
N LEU A 52 -9.51 -16.29 36.98
CA LEU A 52 -9.79 -14.85 36.88
C LEU A 52 -10.29 -14.49 35.48
N LEU A 53 -9.58 -14.93 34.44
CA LEU A 53 -9.98 -14.71 33.05
C LEU A 53 -11.41 -15.20 32.78
N ASN A 54 -11.73 -16.42 33.22
CA ASN A 54 -13.08 -16.98 33.08
C ASN A 54 -14.14 -16.11 33.77
N GLY A 55 -13.84 -15.53 34.94
CA GLY A 55 -14.74 -14.61 35.63
C GLY A 55 -15.05 -13.36 34.80
N TYR A 56 -14.00 -12.69 34.30
CA TYR A 56 -14.17 -11.51 33.44
C TYR A 56 -14.89 -11.82 32.13
N MET A 57 -14.55 -12.94 31.48
CA MET A 57 -15.21 -13.37 30.25
C MET A 57 -16.68 -13.69 30.47
N LYS A 58 -17.05 -14.38 31.54
CA LYS A 58 -18.45 -14.64 31.87
C LYS A 58 -19.22 -13.35 32.13
N CYS A 59 -18.64 -12.40 32.86
CA CYS A 59 -19.25 -11.08 33.06
C CYS A 59 -19.50 -10.37 31.71
N ALA A 60 -18.46 -10.26 30.86
CA ALA A 60 -18.55 -9.63 29.55
C ALA A 60 -19.60 -10.33 28.67
N LEU A 61 -19.70 -11.65 28.73
CA LEU A 61 -20.62 -12.45 27.94
C LEU A 61 -22.05 -12.57 28.50
N ASP A 62 -22.39 -11.89 29.62
CA ASP A 62 -23.71 -12.04 30.29
C ASP A 62 -23.96 -13.45 30.84
N GLN A 63 -22.90 -14.18 31.21
CA GLN A 63 -22.95 -15.57 31.68
C GLN A 63 -22.61 -15.72 33.18
N GLY A 64 -22.44 -14.62 33.91
CA GLY A 64 -22.05 -14.65 35.31
C GLY A 64 -21.97 -13.29 35.97
N PRO A 65 -21.65 -13.25 37.28
CA PRO A 65 -21.53 -12.02 38.03
C PRO A 65 -20.36 -11.17 37.55
N CYS A 66 -20.45 -9.85 37.76
CA CYS A 66 -19.41 -8.89 37.44
C CYS A 66 -18.81 -8.28 38.70
N THR A 67 -17.49 -8.09 38.70
CA THR A 67 -16.83 -7.14 39.61
C THR A 67 -17.18 -5.71 39.20
N ALA A 68 -16.79 -4.71 40.00
CA ALA A 68 -16.99 -3.30 39.65
C ALA A 68 -16.26 -2.94 38.34
N GLU A 69 -15.02 -3.41 38.18
CA GLU A 69 -14.19 -3.22 36.99
C GLU A 69 -14.82 -3.90 35.77
N GLY A 70 -15.26 -5.16 35.94
CA GLY A 70 -15.87 -5.92 34.86
C GLY A 70 -17.17 -5.30 34.35
N ARG A 71 -17.96 -4.71 35.26
CA ARG A 71 -19.19 -3.99 34.91
C ARG A 71 -18.91 -2.75 34.07
N ASP A 72 -17.94 -1.94 34.49
CA ASP A 72 -17.54 -0.74 33.77
C ASP A 72 -16.97 -1.09 32.39
N LEU A 73 -16.05 -2.07 32.33
CA LEU A 73 -15.51 -2.57 31.06
C LEU A 73 -16.63 -3.02 30.12
N LYS A 74 -17.54 -3.87 30.60
CA LYS A 74 -18.66 -4.38 29.81
C LYS A 74 -19.54 -3.27 29.23
N TYR A 75 -19.76 -2.20 30.00
CA TYR A 75 -20.54 -1.04 29.56
C TYR A 75 -19.87 -0.31 28.39
N TYR A 76 -18.55 -0.11 28.45
CA TYR A 76 -17.81 0.64 27.43
C TYR A 76 -17.37 -0.16 26.20
N ILE A 77 -17.34 -1.51 26.25
CA ILE A 77 -16.89 -2.33 25.10
C ILE A 77 -17.62 -1.97 23.81
N SER A 78 -18.95 -1.86 23.84
CA SER A 78 -19.75 -1.60 22.64
C SER A 78 -19.47 -0.23 22.03
N ASP A 79 -19.33 0.81 22.87
CA ASP A 79 -18.99 2.15 22.41
C ASP A 79 -17.54 2.22 21.89
N GLY A 80 -16.61 1.58 22.60
CA GLY A 80 -15.20 1.49 22.20
C GLY A 80 -15.03 0.79 20.85
N LEU A 81 -15.78 -0.28 20.57
CA LEU A 81 -15.77 -0.94 19.28
C LEU A 81 -16.37 -0.05 18.17
N LYS A 82 -17.50 0.61 18.45
CA LYS A 82 -18.17 1.53 17.50
C LYS A 82 -17.30 2.72 17.10
N THR A 83 -16.60 3.30 18.07
CA THR A 83 -15.85 4.56 17.90
C THR A 83 -14.37 4.34 17.63
N GLY A 84 -13.91 3.09 17.55
CA GLY A 84 -12.49 2.78 17.44
C GLY A 84 -11.69 3.26 18.66
N CYS A 85 -12.30 3.20 19.85
CA CYS A 85 -11.70 3.59 21.12
C CYS A 85 -11.29 5.08 21.14
N SER A 86 -12.08 5.96 20.53
CA SER A 86 -11.74 7.39 20.41
C SER A 86 -11.53 8.07 21.77
N LYS A 87 -12.26 7.61 22.79
CA LYS A 87 -12.23 8.07 24.19
C LYS A 87 -11.24 7.30 25.09
N CYS A 88 -10.45 6.38 24.53
CA CYS A 88 -9.56 5.53 25.32
C CYS A 88 -8.22 6.21 25.62
N THR A 89 -7.76 6.10 26.87
CA THR A 89 -6.41 6.51 27.27
C THR A 89 -5.33 5.67 26.58
N ALA A 90 -4.09 6.16 26.57
CA ALA A 90 -2.95 5.40 26.03
C ALA A 90 -2.78 4.04 26.74
N ARG A 91 -2.99 3.99 28.06
CA ARG A 91 -2.92 2.75 28.87
C ARG A 91 -4.05 1.79 28.52
N GLN A 92 -5.28 2.28 28.36
CA GLN A 92 -6.42 1.46 27.95
C GLN A 92 -6.21 0.85 26.56
N ARG A 93 -5.68 1.62 25.59
CA ARG A 93 -5.37 1.12 24.25
C ARG A 93 -4.33 -0.01 24.29
N GLN A 94 -3.28 0.14 25.11
CA GLN A 94 -2.28 -0.92 25.31
C GLN A 94 -2.91 -2.16 25.95
N GLY A 95 -3.75 -1.97 26.97
CA GLY A 95 -4.45 -3.05 27.65
C GLY A 95 -5.38 -3.83 26.74
N ILE A 96 -6.22 -3.13 25.97
CA ILE A 96 -7.13 -3.71 24.97
C ILE A 96 -6.34 -4.51 23.94
N LYS A 97 -5.24 -3.95 23.41
CA LYS A 97 -4.37 -4.66 22.46
C LYS A 97 -3.82 -5.96 23.07
N LYS A 98 -3.37 -5.92 24.33
CA LYS A 98 -2.84 -7.09 25.05
C LYS A 98 -3.91 -8.17 25.25
N VAL A 99 -5.08 -7.79 25.75
CA VAL A 99 -6.22 -8.70 25.97
C VAL A 99 -6.68 -9.32 24.66
N MET A 100 -6.93 -8.51 23.62
CA MET A 100 -7.32 -9.00 22.30
C MET A 100 -6.30 -9.99 21.74
N THR A 101 -5.01 -9.65 21.81
CA THR A 101 -3.94 -10.52 21.30
C THR A 101 -3.91 -11.86 22.04
N HIS A 102 -4.07 -11.82 23.37
CA HIS A 102 -4.12 -13.04 24.18
C HIS A 102 -5.34 -13.90 23.84
N LEU A 103 -6.53 -13.30 23.75
CA LEU A 103 -7.77 -14.02 23.42
C LEU A 103 -7.71 -14.65 22.03
N ILE A 104 -7.21 -13.91 21.02
CA ILE A 104 -7.08 -14.42 19.65
C ILE A 104 -6.14 -15.62 19.59
N LYS A 105 -5.01 -15.58 20.30
CA LYS A 105 -3.94 -16.59 20.20
C LYS A 105 -4.18 -17.80 21.11
N ASN A 106 -4.58 -17.55 22.35
CA ASN A 106 -4.60 -18.57 23.40
C ASN A 106 -6.02 -19.05 23.75
N GLU A 107 -7.04 -18.23 23.53
CA GLU A 107 -8.41 -18.51 23.95
C GLU A 107 -9.44 -18.31 22.82
N PRO A 108 -9.30 -19.03 21.68
CA PRO A 108 -10.12 -18.82 20.49
C PRO A 108 -11.63 -19.03 20.74
N GLY A 109 -11.99 -19.88 21.71
CA GLY A 109 -13.38 -20.08 22.11
C GLY A 109 -14.00 -18.84 22.76
N PHE A 110 -13.27 -18.16 23.64
CA PHE A 110 -13.70 -16.89 24.22
C PHE A 110 -13.68 -15.76 23.22
N TRP A 111 -12.67 -15.73 22.34
CA TRP A 111 -12.62 -14.76 21.25
C TRP A 111 -13.86 -14.88 20.35
N LYS A 112 -14.22 -16.10 19.93
CA LYS A 112 -15.40 -16.34 19.11
C LYS A 112 -16.68 -15.83 19.79
N GLN A 113 -16.89 -16.17 21.07
CA GLN A 113 -18.06 -15.71 21.81
C GLN A 113 -18.11 -14.18 21.96
N ALA A 114 -16.96 -13.54 22.20
CA ALA A 114 -16.87 -12.08 22.28
C ALA A 114 -17.22 -11.42 20.94
N VAL A 115 -16.70 -11.95 19.83
CA VAL A 115 -17.04 -11.47 18.49
C VAL A 115 -18.52 -11.70 18.17
N ASP A 116 -19.08 -12.87 18.50
CA ASP A 116 -20.50 -13.16 18.28
C ASP A 116 -21.42 -12.19 19.06
N LYS A 117 -21.01 -11.81 20.26
CA LYS A 117 -21.77 -10.88 21.10
C LYS A 117 -21.65 -9.42 20.66
N TYR A 118 -20.42 -8.96 20.41
CA TYR A 118 -20.12 -7.54 20.26
C TYR A 118 -19.92 -7.10 18.79
N ASP A 119 -19.73 -8.05 17.86
CA ASP A 119 -19.63 -7.84 16.41
C ASP A 119 -20.41 -8.96 15.64
N PRO A 120 -21.72 -9.11 15.88
CA PRO A 120 -22.51 -10.20 15.29
C PRO A 120 -22.49 -10.17 13.75
N ASP A 121 -22.57 -8.99 13.15
CA ASP A 121 -22.58 -8.78 11.69
C ASP A 121 -21.17 -8.80 11.06
N ARG A 122 -20.13 -8.94 11.90
CA ARG A 122 -18.71 -8.90 11.52
C ARG A 122 -18.31 -7.59 10.87
N ILE A 123 -18.96 -6.47 11.19
CA ILE A 123 -18.71 -5.16 10.59
C ILE A 123 -17.28 -4.72 10.91
N TYR A 124 -16.87 -4.76 12.19
CA TYR A 124 -15.53 -4.33 12.60
C TYR A 124 -14.47 -5.31 12.12
N THR A 125 -14.77 -6.61 12.17
CA THR A 125 -13.88 -7.66 11.65
C THR A 125 -13.64 -7.50 10.14
N LYS A 126 -14.68 -7.25 9.35
CA LYS A 126 -14.58 -7.01 7.89
C LYS A 126 -13.83 -5.71 7.62
N MET A 127 -14.17 -4.63 8.31
CA MET A 127 -13.51 -3.33 8.15
C MET A 127 -12.01 -3.42 8.42
N MET A 128 -11.59 -4.05 9.51
CA MET A 128 -10.18 -4.23 9.83
C MET A 128 -9.44 -5.06 8.77
N LYS A 129 -10.07 -6.12 8.24
CA LYS A 129 -9.49 -6.89 7.13
C LYS A 129 -9.33 -6.06 5.86
N LEU A 130 -10.33 -5.24 5.51
CA LEU A 130 -10.25 -4.36 4.34
C LEU A 130 -9.11 -3.35 4.47
N ILE A 131 -8.95 -2.74 5.65
CA ILE A 131 -7.84 -1.81 5.93
C ILE A 131 -6.49 -2.51 5.75
N LEU A 132 -6.33 -3.72 6.29
CA LEU A 132 -5.09 -4.49 6.15
C LEU A 132 -4.78 -4.84 4.69
N VAL A 133 -5.79 -5.22 3.91
CA VAL A 133 -5.64 -5.48 2.47
C VAL A 133 -5.25 -4.20 1.74
N ALA A 134 -5.90 -3.07 2.04
CA ALA A 134 -5.56 -1.79 1.42
C ALA A 134 -4.12 -1.36 1.74
N ILE A 135 -3.66 -1.54 2.98
CA ILE A 135 -2.25 -1.28 3.37
C ILE A 135 -1.31 -2.21 2.61
N ALA A 136 -1.62 -3.50 2.52
CA ALA A 136 -0.79 -4.46 1.79
C ALA A 136 -0.67 -4.10 0.30
N ILE A 137 -1.77 -3.69 -0.33
CA ILE A 137 -1.77 -3.20 -1.72
C ILE A 137 -0.94 -1.92 -1.85
N TYR A 138 -1.12 -0.95 -0.96
CA TYR A 138 -0.35 0.30 -0.98
C TYR A 138 1.16 0.02 -0.86
N LEU A 139 1.57 -0.84 0.07
CA LEU A 139 2.96 -1.23 0.24
C LEU A 139 3.48 -1.96 -1.02
N ALA A 140 2.71 -2.87 -1.60
CA ALA A 140 3.09 -3.54 -2.84
C ALA A 140 3.30 -2.56 -4.00
N CYS A 141 2.47 -1.51 -4.11
CA CYS A 141 2.64 -0.45 -5.10
C CYS A 141 3.82 0.47 -4.78
N ALA A 142 4.02 0.84 -3.51
CA ALA A 142 5.08 1.75 -3.09
C ALA A 142 6.48 1.15 -3.27
N TYR A 143 6.61 -0.18 -3.19
CA TYR A 143 7.86 -0.91 -3.40
C TYR A 143 7.91 -1.64 -4.74
N ALA A 144 7.07 -1.25 -5.72
CA ALA A 144 7.19 -1.77 -7.07
C ALA A 144 8.52 -1.30 -7.68
N GLU A 145 9.41 -2.24 -8.00
CA GLU A 145 10.66 -1.94 -8.69
C GLU A 145 10.39 -1.48 -10.13
N GLU A 146 10.80 -0.26 -10.48
CA GLU A 146 10.82 0.23 -11.85
C GLU A 146 12.20 0.04 -12.50
N TYR A 147 12.25 -0.10 -13.82
CA TYR A 147 13.51 0.00 -14.55
C TYR A 147 14.10 1.41 -14.45
N PRO A 148 15.43 1.58 -14.56
CA PRO A 148 16.07 2.90 -14.50
C PRO A 148 15.44 3.89 -15.49
N ASN A 149 14.92 5.01 -14.98
CA ASN A 149 14.18 6.01 -15.76
C ASN A 149 15.03 7.23 -16.19
N LYS A 150 16.34 7.22 -15.87
CA LYS A 150 17.29 8.29 -16.23
C LYS A 150 17.37 8.61 -17.73
N TYR A 151 16.89 7.70 -18.59
CA TYR A 151 16.92 7.82 -20.05
C TYR A 151 15.55 7.95 -20.69
N ASP A 152 14.49 8.14 -19.90
CA ASP A 152 13.12 8.30 -20.40
C ASP A 152 12.93 9.54 -21.30
N ASN A 153 13.84 10.52 -21.21
CA ASN A 153 13.86 11.74 -22.02
C ASN A 153 14.80 11.65 -23.25
N MET A 154 15.35 10.48 -23.55
CA MET A 154 16.20 10.30 -24.73
C MET A 154 15.40 10.55 -26.02
N ASN A 155 16.01 11.26 -26.98
CA ASN A 155 15.37 11.57 -28.25
C ASN A 155 15.39 10.35 -29.19
N LEU A 156 14.33 9.53 -29.11
CA LEU A 156 14.19 8.34 -29.97
C LEU A 156 14.07 8.69 -31.46
N ASP A 157 13.54 9.86 -31.81
CA ASP A 157 13.42 10.28 -33.22
C ASP A 157 14.79 10.49 -33.86
N GLU A 158 15.73 11.09 -33.13
CA GLU A 158 17.10 11.27 -33.60
C GLU A 158 17.81 9.93 -33.80
N VAL A 159 17.64 9.00 -32.85
CA VAL A 159 18.26 7.67 -32.94
C VAL A 159 17.70 6.89 -34.12
N LEU A 160 16.36 6.84 -34.27
CA LEU A 160 15.70 6.11 -35.36
C LEU A 160 15.88 6.79 -36.73
N GLY A 161 16.03 8.12 -36.76
CA GLY A 161 16.28 8.88 -37.99
C GLY A 161 17.74 8.83 -38.47
N ASN A 162 18.69 8.43 -37.62
CA ASN A 162 20.11 8.39 -37.93
C ASN A 162 20.63 6.95 -37.98
N LYS A 163 20.83 6.42 -39.19
CA LYS A 163 21.34 5.05 -39.41
C LYS A 163 22.64 4.74 -38.66
N ARG A 164 23.55 5.72 -38.50
CA ARG A 164 24.79 5.50 -37.75
C ARG A 164 24.52 5.24 -36.27
N LEU A 165 23.60 6.01 -35.66
CA LEU A 165 23.21 5.86 -34.27
C LEU A 165 22.43 4.56 -34.07
N LEU A 166 21.42 4.31 -34.89
CA LEU A 166 20.61 3.10 -34.84
C LEU A 166 21.47 1.83 -34.92
N ASN A 167 22.41 1.78 -35.88
CA ASN A 167 23.35 0.67 -36.01
C ASN A 167 24.20 0.45 -34.75
N GLY A 168 24.62 1.53 -34.08
CA GLY A 168 25.35 1.45 -32.81
C GLY A 168 24.51 0.76 -31.73
N TYR A 169 23.26 1.19 -31.53
CA TYR A 169 22.35 0.59 -30.56
C TYR A 169 22.00 -0.86 -30.90
N MET A 170 21.72 -1.17 -32.17
CA MET A 170 21.40 -2.53 -32.59
C MET A 170 22.59 -3.47 -32.43
N LYS A 171 23.81 -3.06 -32.80
CA LYS A 171 25.01 -3.87 -32.59
C LYS A 171 25.27 -4.12 -31.11
N CYS A 172 25.11 -3.11 -30.25
CA CYS A 172 25.18 -3.30 -28.80
C CYS A 172 24.15 -4.33 -28.32
N ALA A 173 22.87 -4.15 -28.69
CA ALA A 173 21.79 -5.06 -28.31
C ALA A 173 22.04 -6.49 -28.84
N LEU A 174 22.69 -6.65 -29.98
CA LEU A 174 22.98 -7.95 -30.60
C LEU A 174 24.32 -8.58 -30.17
N ASP A 175 25.07 -7.99 -29.24
CA ASP A 175 26.41 -8.46 -28.85
C ASP A 175 27.47 -8.37 -29.98
N GLN A 176 27.29 -7.43 -30.92
CA GLN A 176 28.12 -7.26 -32.10
C GLN A 176 28.96 -5.96 -32.07
N GLY A 177 28.95 -5.24 -30.95
CA GLY A 177 29.65 -3.97 -30.83
C GLY A 177 29.62 -3.36 -29.43
N PRO A 178 30.32 -2.23 -29.23
CA PRO A 178 30.35 -1.53 -27.96
C PRO A 178 28.97 -0.93 -27.63
N CYS A 179 28.70 -0.78 -26.33
CA CYS A 179 27.48 -0.19 -25.81
C CYS A 179 27.75 1.17 -25.18
N THR A 180 26.83 2.12 -25.41
CA THR A 180 26.70 3.30 -24.53
C THR A 180 26.13 2.87 -23.17
N ALA A 181 26.07 3.78 -22.21
CA ALA A 181 25.48 3.49 -20.90
C ALA A 181 23.99 3.14 -21.05
N GLU A 182 23.27 3.88 -21.89
CA GLU A 182 21.85 3.67 -22.23
C GLU A 182 21.65 2.31 -22.92
N GLY A 183 22.46 2.02 -23.94
CA GLY A 183 22.37 0.77 -24.69
C GLY A 183 22.65 -0.45 -23.82
N ARG A 184 23.54 -0.32 -22.84
CA ARG A 184 23.86 -1.39 -21.87
C ARG A 184 22.67 -1.69 -20.96
N ASP A 185 22.04 -0.64 -20.41
CA ASP A 185 20.86 -0.80 -19.56
C ASP A 185 19.70 -1.40 -20.37
N LEU A 186 19.44 -0.88 -21.58
CA LEU A 186 18.42 -1.42 -22.48
C LEU A 186 18.66 -2.92 -22.75
N LYS A 187 19.87 -3.28 -23.19
CA LYS A 187 20.25 -4.67 -23.48
C LYS A 187 20.02 -5.60 -22.28
N TYR A 188 20.33 -5.14 -21.07
CA TYR A 188 20.15 -5.92 -19.85
C TYR A 188 18.67 -6.20 -19.55
N TYR A 189 17.78 -5.23 -19.76
CA TYR A 189 16.36 -5.35 -19.42
C TYR A 189 15.45 -5.87 -20.54
N ILE A 190 15.90 -5.95 -21.81
CA ILE A 190 15.04 -6.41 -22.92
C ILE A 190 14.39 -7.78 -22.62
N SER A 191 15.16 -8.77 -22.13
CA SER A 191 14.62 -10.11 -21.89
C SER A 191 13.58 -10.14 -20.77
N ASP A 192 13.83 -9.43 -19.67
CA ASP A 192 12.88 -9.32 -18.55
C ASP A 192 11.62 -8.53 -18.97
N GLY A 193 11.80 -7.46 -19.75
CA GLY A 193 10.72 -6.67 -20.33
C GLY A 193 9.82 -7.50 -21.24
N LEU A 194 10.37 -8.34 -22.10
CA LEU A 194 9.58 -9.22 -22.96
C LEU A 194 8.83 -10.28 -22.15
N LYS A 195 9.51 -10.96 -21.21
CA LYS A 195 8.91 -12.02 -20.39
C LYS A 195 7.78 -11.52 -19.49
N THR A 196 7.92 -10.33 -18.94
CA THR A 196 6.96 -9.76 -17.98
C THR A 196 5.96 -8.78 -18.61
N GLY A 197 5.96 -8.62 -19.93
CA GLY A 197 5.11 -7.63 -20.60
C GLY A 197 5.40 -6.19 -20.14
N CYS A 198 6.67 -5.90 -19.86
CA CYS A 198 7.14 -4.59 -19.43
C CYS A 198 6.52 -4.14 -18.10
N SER A 199 6.27 -5.07 -17.16
CA SER A 199 5.60 -4.77 -15.88
C SER A 199 6.27 -3.63 -15.09
N LYS A 200 7.61 -3.56 -15.15
CA LYS A 200 8.45 -2.54 -14.49
C LYS A 200 8.74 -1.29 -15.33
N CYS A 201 8.16 -1.19 -16.53
CA CYS A 201 8.43 -0.08 -17.44
C CYS A 201 7.58 1.15 -17.13
N THR A 202 8.21 2.31 -17.21
CA THR A 202 7.51 3.60 -17.13
C THR A 202 6.59 3.79 -18.34
N ALA A 203 5.65 4.74 -18.23
CA ALA A 203 4.79 5.12 -19.35
C ALA A 203 5.59 5.57 -20.59
N ARG A 204 6.71 6.27 -20.39
CA ARG A 204 7.60 6.72 -21.48
C ARG A 204 8.34 5.56 -22.13
N GLN A 205 8.86 4.63 -21.34
CA GLN A 205 9.53 3.43 -21.85
C GLN A 205 8.58 2.57 -22.69
N ARG A 206 7.33 2.37 -22.24
CA ARG A 206 6.32 1.63 -23.00
C ARG A 206 6.03 2.27 -24.36
N GLN A 207 5.88 3.59 -24.41
CA GLN A 207 5.70 4.34 -25.66
C GLN A 207 6.93 4.24 -26.56
N GLY A 208 8.12 4.37 -25.99
CA GLY A 208 9.39 4.27 -26.71
C GLY A 208 9.61 2.90 -27.33
N ILE A 209 9.34 1.82 -26.57
CA ILE A 209 9.45 0.44 -27.04
C ILE A 209 8.53 0.21 -28.23
N LYS A 210 7.25 0.62 -28.14
CA LYS A 210 6.30 0.51 -29.26
C LYS A 210 6.83 1.21 -30.50
N LYS A 211 7.32 2.45 -30.37
CA LYS A 211 7.89 3.23 -31.47
C LYS A 211 9.11 2.55 -32.12
N VAL A 212 10.05 2.06 -31.30
CA VAL A 212 11.26 1.36 -31.78
C VAL A 212 10.88 0.07 -32.49
N MET A 213 10.02 -0.76 -31.90
CA MET A 213 9.55 -2.02 -32.51
C MET A 213 8.88 -1.75 -33.86
N THR A 214 7.94 -0.80 -33.93
CA THR A 214 7.27 -0.44 -35.19
C THR A 214 8.27 0.02 -36.25
N HIS A 215 9.28 0.81 -35.88
CA HIS A 215 10.31 1.25 -36.82
C HIS A 215 11.17 0.09 -37.33
N LEU A 216 11.61 -0.81 -36.43
CA LEU A 216 12.42 -1.96 -36.79
C LEU A 216 11.67 -2.92 -37.73
N ILE A 217 10.39 -3.19 -37.44
CA ILE A 217 9.53 -4.05 -38.29
C ILE A 217 9.39 -3.47 -39.69
N LYS A 218 9.12 -2.16 -39.81
CA LYS A 218 8.79 -1.52 -41.10
C LYS A 218 10.01 -1.16 -41.93
N ASN A 219 11.07 -0.66 -41.29
CA ASN A 219 12.19 -0.03 -41.99
C ASN A 219 13.49 -0.84 -41.91
N GLU A 220 13.65 -1.69 -40.90
CA GLU A 220 14.91 -2.40 -40.62
C GLU A 220 14.69 -3.92 -40.40
N PRO A 221 14.08 -4.65 -41.35
CA PRO A 221 13.67 -6.04 -41.16
C PRO A 221 14.83 -6.99 -40.85
N GLY A 222 16.05 -6.66 -41.33
CA GLY A 222 17.26 -7.43 -41.01
C GLY A 222 17.67 -7.34 -39.54
N PHE A 223 17.54 -6.15 -38.93
CA PHE A 223 17.78 -5.99 -37.49
C PHE A 223 16.64 -6.55 -36.66
N TRP A 224 15.39 -6.42 -37.13
CA TRP A 224 14.24 -7.04 -36.48
C TRP A 224 14.43 -8.55 -36.36
N LYS A 225 14.76 -9.22 -37.47
CA LYS A 225 14.98 -10.68 -37.48
C LYS A 225 16.06 -11.10 -36.46
N GLN A 226 17.21 -10.43 -36.47
CA GLN A 226 18.29 -10.72 -35.51
C GLN A 226 17.86 -10.47 -34.06
N ALA A 227 17.08 -9.43 -33.79
CA ALA A 227 16.59 -9.14 -32.45
C ALA A 227 15.60 -10.22 -31.97
N VAL A 228 14.69 -10.67 -32.85
CA VAL A 228 13.76 -11.78 -32.55
C VAL A 228 14.53 -13.07 -32.30
N ASP A 229 15.45 -13.44 -33.18
CA ASP A 229 16.24 -14.67 -33.05
C ASP A 229 17.04 -14.71 -31.74
N LYS A 230 17.45 -13.55 -31.22
CA LYS A 230 18.18 -13.43 -29.95
C LYS A 230 17.28 -13.39 -28.72
N TYR A 231 16.23 -12.58 -28.73
CA TYR A 231 15.47 -12.24 -27.52
C TYR A 231 14.14 -12.99 -27.40
N ASP A 232 13.61 -13.52 -28.50
CA ASP A 232 12.37 -14.29 -28.56
C ASP A 232 12.44 -15.38 -29.66
N PRO A 233 13.38 -16.35 -29.55
CA PRO A 233 13.59 -17.37 -30.58
C PRO A 233 12.34 -18.24 -30.82
N ASP A 234 11.55 -18.48 -29.78
CA ASP A 234 10.30 -19.25 -29.84
C ASP A 234 9.10 -18.43 -30.37
N ARG A 235 9.32 -17.13 -30.66
CA ARG A 235 8.31 -16.18 -31.14
C ARG A 235 7.05 -16.15 -30.26
N ILE A 236 7.24 -16.21 -28.94
CA ILE A 236 6.15 -16.20 -27.96
C ILE A 236 5.58 -14.78 -27.84
N TYR A 237 6.44 -13.76 -27.85
CA TYR A 237 6.08 -12.36 -27.59
C TYR A 237 5.97 -11.53 -28.87
N THR A 238 6.80 -11.83 -29.87
CA THR A 238 6.93 -11.14 -31.16
C THR A 238 5.59 -11.10 -31.92
N LYS A 239 4.78 -12.17 -31.83
CA LYS A 239 3.46 -12.25 -32.47
C LYS A 239 2.46 -11.21 -31.96
N MET A 240 2.66 -10.66 -30.76
CA MET A 240 1.81 -9.59 -30.22
C MET A 240 2.11 -8.25 -30.90
N TYR A 241 3.36 -8.03 -31.30
CA TYR A 241 3.83 -6.76 -31.87
C TYR A 241 3.80 -6.73 -33.40
N GLU A 242 3.92 -7.87 -34.08
CA GLU A 242 3.83 -7.95 -35.55
C GLU A 242 2.40 -7.74 -36.09
N LYS A 243 1.38 -7.78 -35.22
CA LYS A 243 -0.04 -7.61 -35.58
C LYS A 243 -0.57 -6.18 -35.40
N GLU A 244 0.21 -5.29 -34.81
CA GLU A 244 -0.12 -3.86 -34.64
C GLU A 244 0.39 -2.99 -35.80
#